data_AF-A0A2G6FSA9-F1
#
_entry.id   AF-A0A2G6FSA9-F1
#
_cell.length_a   1.000
_cell.length_b   1.000
_cell.length_c   1.000
_cell.angle_alpha   90.00
_cell.angle_beta   90.00
_cell.angle_gamma   90.00
#
_symmetry.space_group_name_H-M   'P 1'
#
loop_
_entity.id
_entity.type
_entity.pdbx_description
1 polymer ?
#
loop_
_entity_poly.entity_id
_entity_poly.type
_entity_poly.pdbx_seq_one_letter_code
_entity_poly.pdbx_strand_id
1 'polypeptide(L)'
;MSWSDPSRYVRHIYVEKSCLELDYTREILDRVKIAHTVIDDRSAPPNIAGDYPENLTKGKQNLLLAINRGSFFKPCPATREYRCCKYHVLNIGMNCPMDCVYCIL
;
A
#
# COMPACT_ATOMS: atom_id res chain seq x y z
N MET A 1 -18.21 -18.61 -3.41
CA MET A 1 -16.77 -18.44 -3.69
C MET A 1 -16.38 -17.04 -3.21
N SER A 2 -16.03 -16.91 -1.93
CA SER A 2 -15.92 -15.60 -1.27
C SER A 2 -14.55 -15.01 -1.52
N TRP A 3 -14.40 -14.21 -2.58
CA TRP A 3 -13.35 -13.19 -2.63
C TRP A 3 -13.68 -12.15 -1.57
N SER A 4 -13.33 -12.44 -0.32
CA SER A 4 -13.50 -11.54 0.80
C SER A 4 -12.66 -10.29 0.58
N ASP A 5 -13.25 -9.13 0.84
CA ASP A 5 -12.59 -7.83 0.74
C ASP A 5 -11.23 -7.83 1.47
N PRO A 6 -10.10 -7.67 0.75
CA PRO A 6 -8.77 -7.75 1.34
C PRO A 6 -8.45 -6.56 2.26
N SER A 7 -9.25 -5.48 2.23
CA SER A 7 -9.11 -4.37 3.18
C SER A 7 -9.29 -4.83 4.64
N ARG A 8 -10.01 -5.93 4.86
CA ARG A 8 -10.26 -6.53 6.18
C ARG A 8 -9.00 -7.02 6.90
N TYR A 9 -7.90 -7.20 6.18
CA TYR A 9 -6.63 -7.62 6.76
C TYR A 9 -5.84 -6.45 7.34
N VAL A 10 -6.22 -5.20 7.08
CA VAL A 10 -5.55 -4.03 7.64
C VAL A 10 -5.84 -3.93 9.14
N ARG A 11 -4.79 -3.93 9.95
CA ARG A 11 -4.84 -3.85 11.42
C ARG A 11 -4.30 -2.53 11.96
N HIS A 12 -3.48 -1.83 11.20
CA HIS A 12 -2.90 -0.55 11.60
C HIS A 12 -2.70 0.37 10.40
N ILE A 13 -2.86 1.68 10.62
CA ILE A 13 -2.60 2.71 9.61
C ILE A 13 -1.43 3.59 10.09
N TYR A 14 -0.45 3.81 9.22
CA TYR A 14 0.55 4.85 9.38
C TYR A 14 0.17 6.02 8.49
N VAL A 15 0.37 7.24 8.97
CA VAL A 15 0.06 8.46 8.22
C VAL A 15 1.29 9.36 8.25
N GLU A 16 1.83 9.74 7.09
CA GLU A 16 2.86 10.77 7.01
C GLU A 16 2.28 12.12 7.49
N LYS A 17 3.08 12.91 8.21
CA LYS A 17 2.68 14.23 8.72
C LYS A 17 2.06 15.13 7.63
N SER A 18 2.64 15.15 6.43
CA SER A 18 2.11 15.94 5.30
C SER A 18 0.74 15.49 4.80
N CYS A 19 0.31 14.26 5.12
CA CYS A 19 -0.95 13.69 4.67
C CYS A 19 -2.09 13.85 5.67
N LEU A 20 -1.81 14.23 6.92
CA LEU A 20 -2.78 14.24 8.01
C LEU A 20 -4.01 15.12 7.72
N GLU A 21 -3.77 16.26 7.06
CA GLU A 21 -4.79 17.28 6.78
C GLU A 21 -5.47 17.14 5.41
N LEU A 22 -5.20 16.07 4.67
CA LEU A 22 -5.86 15.84 3.38
C LEU A 22 -7.27 15.29 3.58
N ASP A 23 -8.23 15.78 2.80
CA ASP A 23 -9.63 15.34 2.87
C ASP A 23 -9.76 13.83 2.68
N TYR A 24 -9.01 13.27 1.73
CA TYR A 24 -9.06 11.84 1.46
C TYR A 24 -8.44 11.00 2.58
N THR A 25 -7.41 11.52 3.27
CA THR A 25 -6.86 10.86 4.47
C THR A 25 -7.91 10.82 5.57
N ARG A 26 -8.60 11.94 5.84
CA ARG A 26 -9.68 12.00 6.83
C ARG A 26 -10.81 11.04 6.49
N GLU A 27 -11.21 10.98 5.23
CA GLU A 27 -12.23 10.04 4.74
C GLU A 27 -11.84 8.58 4.97
N ILE A 28 -10.59 8.20 4.68
CA ILE A 28 -10.09 6.84 4.92
C ILE A 28 -10.13 6.53 6.42
N LEU A 29 -9.62 7.42 7.26
CA LEU A 29 -9.57 7.21 8.71
C LEU A 29 -10.97 7.08 9.33
N ASP A 30 -11.93 7.90 8.89
CA ASP A 30 -13.32 7.85 9.35
C ASP A 30 -14.03 6.55 8.94
N ARG A 31 -13.72 6.01 7.75
CA ARG A 31 -14.27 4.74 7.27
C ARG A 31 -13.70 3.52 7.99
N VAL A 32 -12.39 3.49 8.21
CA VAL A 32 -11.71 2.28 8.72
C VAL A 32 -11.84 2.16 10.25
N LYS A 33 -11.85 3.27 10.99
CA LYS A 33 -12.03 3.30 12.45
C LYS A 33 -11.07 2.39 13.23
N ILE A 34 -9.81 2.31 12.80
CA ILE A 34 -8.73 1.61 13.53
C ILE A 34 -7.66 2.60 14.01
N ALA A 35 -6.80 2.14 14.91
CA ALA A 35 -5.68 2.94 15.40
C ALA A 35 -4.76 3.35 14.24
N HIS A 36 -4.32 4.61 14.26
CA HIS A 36 -3.32 5.13 13.35
C HIS A 36 -2.16 5.78 14.09
N THR A 37 -0.98 5.74 13.50
CA THR A 37 0.23 6.39 14.00
C THR A 37 0.72 7.41 12.99
N VAL A 38 0.99 8.63 13.46
CA VAL A 38 1.59 9.67 12.63
C VAL A 38 3.11 9.50 12.62
N ILE A 39 3.70 9.46 11.43
CA ILE A 39 5.16 9.32 11.22
C ILE A 39 5.71 10.52 10.44
N ASP A 40 7.00 10.78 10.59
CA ASP A 40 7.69 11.77 9.75
C ASP A 40 7.66 11.36 8.28
N ASP A 41 7.53 12.36 7.41
CA ASP A 41 7.63 12.19 5.98
C ASP A 41 8.95 11.52 5.59
N ARG A 42 8.90 10.54 4.67
CA ARG A 42 10.07 9.78 4.18
C ARG A 42 10.85 9.07 5.28
N SER A 43 10.26 8.87 6.46
CA SER A 43 10.86 7.99 7.46
C SER A 43 10.94 6.56 6.94
N ALA A 44 11.90 5.80 7.47
CA ALA A 44 11.93 4.36 7.20
C ALA A 44 10.58 3.76 7.60
N PRO A 45 10.04 2.81 6.82
CA PRO A 45 8.82 2.13 7.21
C PRO A 45 9.01 1.49 8.60
N PRO A 46 7.92 1.37 9.38
CA PRO A 46 7.96 0.77 10.71
C PRO A 46 8.64 -0.60 10.65
N ASN A 47 9.60 -0.83 11.56
CA ASN A 47 10.23 -2.13 11.67
C ASN A 47 9.20 -3.14 12.22
N ILE A 48 8.86 -4.13 11.40
CA ILE A 48 7.92 -5.19 11.78
C ILE A 48 8.70 -6.29 12.49
N ALA A 49 8.49 -6.41 13.80
CA ALA A 49 9.19 -7.37 14.63
C ALA A 49 8.90 -8.84 14.25
N GLY A 50 9.92 -9.69 14.40
CA GLY A 50 9.88 -11.12 14.16
C GLY A 50 10.75 -11.56 12.98
N ASP A 51 10.77 -12.87 12.75
CA ASP A 51 11.53 -13.50 11.68
C ASP A 51 10.74 -13.60 10.38
N TYR A 52 11.45 -13.87 9.28
CA TYR A 52 10.83 -14.19 8.01
C TYR A 52 10.37 -15.66 8.01
N PRO A 53 9.15 -15.99 7.53
CA PRO A 53 8.23 -15.12 6.79
C PRO A 53 7.15 -14.42 7.63
N GLU A 54 7.05 -14.66 8.93
CA GLU A 54 5.95 -14.14 9.76
C GLU A 54 5.92 -12.61 9.80
N ASN A 55 7.09 -11.96 9.79
CA ASN A 55 7.21 -10.51 9.73
C ASN A 55 6.67 -9.92 8.41
N LEU A 56 6.75 -10.65 7.30
CA LEU A 56 6.18 -10.25 6.01
C LEU A 56 4.65 -10.28 6.06
N THR A 57 4.06 -11.37 6.55
CA THR A 57 2.60 -11.49 6.71
C THR A 57 2.05 -10.41 7.64
N LYS A 58 2.75 -10.13 8.76
CA LYS A 58 2.41 -9.02 9.66
C LYS A 58 2.55 -7.67 8.98
N GLY A 59 3.62 -7.47 8.20
CA GLY A 59 3.87 -6.24 7.45
C GLY A 59 2.72 -5.89 6.49
N LYS A 60 2.19 -6.90 5.78
CA LYS A 60 1.04 -6.78 4.86
C LYS A 60 -0.28 -6.36 5.52
N GLN A 61 -0.36 -6.41 6.84
CA GLN A 61 -1.52 -5.94 7.63
C GLN A 61 -1.44 -4.45 8.00
N ASN A 62 -0.42 -3.73 7.52
CA ASN A 62 -0.24 -2.30 7.77
C ASN A 62 -0.47 -1.51 6.48
N LEU A 63 -1.18 -0.38 6.59
CA LEU A 63 -1.37 0.56 5.49
C LEU A 63 -0.62 1.85 5.79
N LEU A 64 0.16 2.36 4.84
CA LEU A 64 0.81 3.67 4.93
C LEU A 64 0.12 4.67 4.00
N LEU A 65 -0.37 5.77 4.56
CA LEU A 65 -0.88 6.93 3.83
C LEU A 65 0.26 7.95 3.69
N ALA A 66 0.69 8.18 2.45
CA ALA A 66 1.85 8.99 2.12
C ALA A 66 1.62 9.76 0.81
N ILE A 67 2.35 10.86 0.61
CA ILE A 67 2.33 11.58 -0.67
C ILE A 67 3.05 10.72 -1.71
N ASN A 68 2.39 10.46 -2.84
CA ASN A 68 3.06 9.85 -3.98
C ASN A 68 4.06 10.86 -4.57
N ARG A 69 5.36 10.56 -4.40
CA ARG A 69 6.47 11.38 -4.90
C ARG A 69 7.07 10.83 -6.20
N GLY A 70 6.54 9.72 -6.71
CA GLY A 70 6.93 9.13 -7.98
C GLY A 70 6.01 9.57 -9.13
N SER A 71 6.16 8.93 -10.29
CA SER A 71 5.27 9.17 -11.43
C SER A 71 3.87 8.61 -11.15
N PHE A 72 2.88 9.49 -11.00
CA PHE A 72 1.49 9.13 -10.82
C PHE A 72 0.87 8.50 -12.07
N PHE A 73 1.18 9.04 -13.25
CA PHE A 73 0.73 8.51 -14.54
C PHE A 73 1.95 8.23 -15.41
N LYS A 74 2.15 6.97 -15.79
CA LYS A 74 3.35 6.52 -16.54
C LYS A 74 2.98 5.47 -17.59
N PRO A 75 3.75 5.32 -18.67
CA PRO A 75 3.54 4.21 -19.60
C PRO A 75 3.73 2.87 -18.89
N CYS A 76 2.95 1.86 -19.31
CA CYS A 76 3.18 0.47 -18.90
C CYS A 76 4.57 0.04 -19.38
N PRO A 77 5.38 -0.65 -18.53
CA PRO A 77 6.73 -1.08 -18.91
C PRO A 77 6.77 -2.04 -20.11
N ALA A 78 5.61 -2.55 -20.53
CA ALA A 78 5.46 -3.54 -21.60
C ALA A 78 6.30 -4.79 -21.35
N THR A 79 6.28 -5.70 -22.32
CA THR A 79 7.08 -6.93 -22.32
C THR A 79 7.81 -7.01 -23.65
N ARG A 80 9.00 -7.60 -23.68
CA ARG A 80 9.77 -7.74 -24.93
C ARG A 80 9.14 -8.72 -25.92
N GLU A 81 8.47 -9.76 -25.43
CA GLU A 81 7.99 -10.89 -26.24
C GLU A 81 6.64 -10.63 -26.94
N TYR A 82 5.84 -9.68 -26.44
CA TYR A 82 4.47 -9.44 -26.92
C TYR A 82 4.31 -8.05 -27.53
N ARG A 83 3.33 -7.91 -28.44
CA ARG A 83 2.97 -6.61 -29.03
C ARG A 83 2.47 -5.66 -27.94
N CYS A 84 3.15 -4.52 -27.80
CA CYS A 84 2.81 -3.52 -26.78
C CYS A 84 1.43 -2.90 -27.01
N CYS A 85 0.59 -2.89 -25.97
CA CYS A 85 -0.73 -2.26 -25.95
C CYS A 85 -0.69 -0.73 -25.81
N LYS A 86 0.49 -0.15 -25.50
CA LYS A 86 0.70 1.29 -25.26
C LYS A 86 -0.20 1.88 -24.16
N TYR A 87 -0.55 1.06 -23.18
CA TYR A 87 -1.35 1.51 -22.03
C TYR A 87 -0.51 2.32 -21.05
N HIS A 88 -1.23 3.07 -20.21
CA HIS A 88 -0.66 3.82 -19.11
C HIS A 88 -1.14 3.23 -17.78
N VAL A 89 -0.31 3.37 -16.76
CA VAL A 89 -0.58 2.94 -15.40
C VAL A 89 -0.80 4.17 -14.53
N LEU A 90 -1.93 4.18 -13.82
CA LEU A 90 -2.20 5.09 -12.73
C LEU A 90 -1.66 4.47 -11.43
N ASN A 91 -0.61 5.08 -10.88
CA ASN A 91 0.03 4.63 -9.65
C ASN A 91 -0.67 5.23 -8.43
N ILE A 92 -1.77 4.59 -8.02
CA ILE A 92 -2.60 4.99 -6.88
C ILE A 92 -2.17 4.36 -5.54
N GLY A 93 -1.28 3.37 -5.58
CA GLY A 93 -0.84 2.61 -4.41
C GLY A 93 0.22 1.59 -4.77
N MET A 94 0.90 1.06 -3.75
CA MET A 94 1.99 0.08 -3.89
C MET A 94 1.78 -1.08 -2.93
N ASN A 95 2.40 -2.23 -3.23
CA ASN A 95 2.30 -3.48 -2.49
C ASN A 95 0.89 -4.11 -2.48
N CYS A 96 0.71 -5.16 -1.68
CA CYS A 96 -0.52 -5.92 -1.62
C CYS A 96 -0.79 -6.47 -0.21
N PRO A 97 -2.03 -6.43 0.29
CA PRO A 97 -2.42 -7.10 1.53
C PRO A 97 -2.57 -8.62 1.39
N MET A 98 -2.46 -9.18 0.19
CA MET A 98 -2.62 -10.62 -0.07
C MET A 98 -1.31 -11.39 0.18
N ASP A 99 -1.44 -12.61 0.69
CA ASP A 99 -0.30 -13.48 1.02
C ASP A 99 -0.10 -14.61 0.00
N CYS A 100 -0.01 -14.24 -1.28
CA CYS A 100 0.17 -15.20 -2.37
C CYS A 100 1.60 -15.78 -2.34
N VAL A 101 1.71 -17.11 -2.32
CA VAL A 101 3.00 -17.84 -2.39
C VAL A 101 3.79 -17.60 -3.67
N TYR A 102 3.12 -17.11 -4.72
CA TYR A 102 3.69 -16.82 -6.04
C TYR A 102 3.86 -15.31 -6.31
N CYS A 103 3.78 -14.48 -5.26
CA CYS A 103 3.91 -13.03 -5.41
C CYS A 103 5.30 -12.65 -5.91
N ILE A 104 5.35 -11.84 -6.97
CA ILE A 104 6.60 -11.30 -7.53
C ILE A 104 6.97 -9.93 -6.95
N LEU A 105 6.03 -9.30 -6.22
CA LEU A 105 6.23 -8.06 -5.48
C LEU A 105 6.79 -8.38 -4.10
#